data_AF-A0A968JIT3-F1
#
_entry.id   AF-A0A968JIT3-F1
#
_cell.length_a   1.000
_cell.length_b   1.000
_cell.length_c   1.000
_cell.angle_alpha   90.00
_cell.angle_beta   90.00
_cell.angle_gamma   90.00
#
_symmetry.space_group_name_H-M   'P 1'
#
loop_
_entity.id
_entity.type
_entity.pdbx_description
1 polymer ?
#
loop_
_entity_poly.entity_id
_entity_poly.type
_entity_poly.pdbx_seq_one_letter_code
_entity_poly.pdbx_strand_id
1 'polypeptide(L)'
;MVFKEKWNVLAGFRYDHHRQYQSQFSPKLGLNYKYNPHLSIKASVGYGYKAPDLRQLYFDFTNSSFGYTVAGYNVAANRLALLESQGQILFSNSLDFSTPLKPESSINANVGAFYQKEKWSFDANLFYNQISNLIDTRAIAQRIKRAKRIFLFQPRPNFHLRY
;
A
#
# COMPACT_ATOMS: atom_id res chain seq x y z
N MET A 1 -41.68 -12.82 24.52
CA MET A 1 -40.64 -11.81 24.84
C MET A 1 -39.55 -11.95 23.80
N VAL A 2 -39.43 -11.02 22.84
CA VAL A 2 -38.43 -11.13 21.75
C VAL A 2 -37.17 -10.39 22.18
N PHE A 3 -36.08 -11.11 22.44
CA PHE A 3 -34.78 -10.50 22.68
C PHE A 3 -34.29 -9.87 21.37
N LYS A 4 -34.34 -8.53 21.27
CA LYS A 4 -33.73 -7.82 20.14
C LYS A 4 -32.21 -7.95 20.25
N GLU A 5 -31.59 -8.69 19.34
CA GLU A 5 -30.13 -8.83 19.26
C GLU A 5 -29.46 -7.46 19.06
N LYS A 6 -28.72 -7.03 20.07
CA LYS A 6 -28.01 -5.74 20.06
C LYS A 6 -26.67 -5.83 19.32
N TRP A 7 -26.09 -7.01 19.18
CA TRP A 7 -24.77 -7.21 18.61
C TRP A 7 -24.86 -8.01 17.32
N ASN A 8 -24.10 -7.58 16.31
CA ASN A 8 -23.83 -8.38 15.11
C ASN A 8 -22.31 -8.43 14.96
N VAL A 9 -21.75 -9.63 14.93
CA VAL A 9 -20.31 -9.85 14.82
C VAL A 9 -20.02 -10.57 13.51
N LEU A 10 -19.01 -10.10 12.78
CA LEU A 10 -18.54 -10.69 11.55
C LEU A 10 -17.05 -10.99 11.70
N ALA A 11 -16.70 -12.27 11.82
CA ALA A 11 -15.32 -12.73 11.78
C ALA A 11 -15.08 -13.45 10.46
N GLY A 12 -13.92 -13.24 9.85
CA GLY A 12 -13.53 -13.91 8.63
C GLY A 12 -12.02 -13.87 8.45
N PHE A 13 -11.51 -14.72 7.56
CA PHE A 13 -10.12 -14.71 7.18
C PHE A 13 -9.99 -15.07 5.71
N ARG A 14 -8.85 -14.71 5.12
CA ARG A 14 -8.43 -15.13 3.79
C ARG A 14 -7.01 -15.67 3.87
N TYR A 15 -6.75 -16.77 3.18
CA TYR A 15 -5.41 -17.30 3.00
C TYR A 15 -5.00 -17.22 1.53
N ASP A 16 -3.82 -16.67 1.28
CA ASP A 16 -3.24 -16.48 -0.04
C ASP A 16 -1.97 -17.33 -0.17
N HIS A 17 -2.01 -18.33 -1.06
CA HIS A 17 -0.82 -19.11 -1.41
C HIS A 17 -0.13 -18.47 -2.63
N HIS A 18 1.18 -18.25 -2.53
CA HIS A 18 1.96 -17.64 -3.60
C HIS A 18 3.23 -18.43 -3.89
N ARG A 19 3.62 -18.53 -5.17
CA ARG A 19 4.86 -19.23 -5.58
C ARG A 19 6.11 -18.37 -5.39
N GLN A 20 6.00 -17.08 -5.71
CA GLN A 20 7.12 -16.12 -5.66
C GLN A 20 7.28 -15.40 -4.30
N TYR A 21 6.25 -15.42 -3.46
CA TYR A 21 6.21 -14.65 -2.20
C TYR A 21 5.73 -15.56 -1.07
N GLN A 22 5.99 -15.15 0.17
CA GLN A 22 5.50 -15.86 1.34
C GLN A 22 3.96 -15.90 1.33
N SER A 23 3.37 -17.04 1.65
CA SER A 23 1.92 -17.18 1.79
C SER A 23 1.40 -16.30 2.93
N GLN A 24 0.16 -15.82 2.82
CA GLN A 24 -0.37 -14.78 3.70
C GLN A 24 -1.70 -15.18 4.32
N PHE A 25 -1.88 -14.78 5.58
CA PHE A 25 -3.12 -14.96 6.31
C PHE A 25 -3.67 -13.57 6.68
N SER A 26 -4.88 -13.27 6.21
CA SER A 26 -5.52 -11.96 6.32
C SER A 26 -6.82 -12.08 7.12
N PRO A 27 -6.77 -11.96 8.46
CA PRO A 27 -7.97 -11.96 9.31
C PRO A 27 -8.71 -10.63 9.26
N LYS A 28 -10.02 -10.68 9.51
CA LYS A 28 -10.89 -9.52 9.66
C LYS A 28 -11.93 -9.78 10.74
N LEU A 29 -12.14 -8.78 11.59
CA LEU A 29 -13.20 -8.74 12.59
C LEU A 29 -14.00 -7.45 12.41
N GLY A 30 -15.32 -7.59 12.34
CA GLY A 30 -16.28 -6.50 12.31
C GLY A 30 -17.32 -6.70 13.41
N LEU A 31 -17.76 -5.59 14.00
CA LEU A 31 -18.74 -5.56 15.05
C LEU A 31 -19.71 -4.41 14.81
N ASN A 32 -20.99 -4.66 15.00
CA ASN A 32 -22.05 -3.68 14.94
C ASN A 32 -22.91 -3.78 16.19
N TYR A 33 -22.91 -2.71 16.99
CA TYR A 33 -23.70 -2.57 18.20
C TYR A 33 -24.87 -1.62 17.96
N LYS A 34 -26.09 -2.14 18.06
CA LYS A 34 -27.33 -1.37 18.02
C LYS A 34 -27.60 -0.84 19.43
N TYR A 35 -27.16 0.39 19.71
CA TYR A 35 -27.39 1.05 21.00
C TYR A 35 -28.89 1.26 21.25
N ASN A 36 -29.61 1.70 20.22
CA ASN A 36 -31.08 1.80 20.20
C ASN A 36 -31.60 1.67 18.74
N PRO A 37 -32.92 1.73 18.47
CA PRO A 37 -33.44 1.58 17.10
C PRO A 37 -32.95 2.62 16.09
N HIS A 38 -32.44 3.75 16.56
CA HIS A 38 -31.99 4.88 15.74
C HIS A 38 -30.46 4.97 15.65
N LEU A 39 -29.72 4.53 16.66
CA LEU A 39 -28.25 4.64 16.75
C LEU A 39 -27.58 3.28 16.70
N SER A 40 -26.63 3.13 15.78
CA SER A 40 -25.72 1.99 15.70
C SER A 40 -24.25 2.43 15.67
N ILE A 41 -23.39 1.66 16.32
CA ILE A 41 -21.94 1.87 16.35
C ILE A 41 -21.31 0.67 15.67
N LYS A 42 -20.49 0.92 14.65
CA LYS A 42 -19.77 -0.10 13.89
C LYS A 42 -18.28 0.05 14.13
N ALA A 43 -17.60 -1.06 14.38
CA ALA A 43 -16.16 -1.11 14.48
C ALA A 43 -15.64 -2.27 13.61
N SER A 44 -14.49 -2.11 12.99
CA SER A 44 -13.83 -3.22 12.30
C SER A 44 -12.32 -3.06 12.30
N VAL A 45 -11.62 -4.20 12.30
CA VAL A 45 -10.17 -4.28 12.10
C VAL A 45 -9.88 -5.42 11.14
N GLY A 46 -8.93 -5.22 10.24
CA GLY A 46 -8.53 -6.26 9.30
C GLY A 46 -7.11 -6.08 8.78
N TYR A 47 -6.52 -7.20 8.41
CA TYR A 47 -5.22 -7.26 7.75
C TYR A 47 -5.40 -7.25 6.23
N GLY A 48 -4.59 -6.46 5.55
CA GLY A 48 -4.51 -6.37 4.09
C GLY A 48 -3.14 -6.79 3.58
N TYR A 49 -3.10 -7.27 2.35
CA TYR A 49 -1.89 -7.71 1.68
C TYR A 49 -1.93 -7.30 0.20
N LYS A 50 -0.80 -6.86 -0.34
CA LYS A 50 -0.64 -6.57 -1.75
C LYS A 50 0.77 -6.99 -2.21
N ALA A 51 0.81 -7.97 -3.12
CA ALA A 51 2.05 -8.35 -3.80
C ALA A 51 2.52 -7.21 -4.73
N PRO A 52 3.84 -7.08 -4.97
CA PRO A 52 4.37 -6.13 -5.94
C PRO A 52 3.75 -6.37 -7.33
N ASP A 53 3.33 -5.29 -7.99
CA ASP A 53 2.73 -5.38 -9.32
C ASP A 53 3.80 -5.41 -10.44
N LEU A 54 3.38 -5.77 -11.66
CA LEU A 54 4.28 -5.88 -12.80
C LEU A 54 5.00 -4.55 -13.12
N ARG A 55 4.39 -3.40 -12.84
CA ARG A 55 5.05 -2.11 -13.08
C ARG A 55 6.14 -1.90 -12.03
N GLN A 56 5.86 -2.18 -10.77
CA GLN A 56 6.86 -2.09 -9.70
C GLN A 56 8.07 -3.02 -9.97
N LEU A 57 7.84 -4.18 -10.57
CA LEU A 57 8.89 -5.16 -10.87
C LEU A 57 9.65 -4.88 -12.18
N TYR A 58 8.96 -4.53 -13.27
CA TYR A 58 9.52 -4.59 -14.63
C TYR A 58 9.30 -3.33 -15.48
N PHE A 59 8.73 -2.26 -14.94
CA PHE A 59 8.52 -1.04 -15.74
C PHE A 59 9.86 -0.47 -16.21
N ASP A 60 10.02 -0.20 -17.50
CA ASP A 60 11.16 0.57 -18.02
C ASP A 60 10.61 1.68 -18.90
N PHE A 61 10.57 2.88 -18.35
CA PHE A 61 9.95 4.02 -19.01
C PHE A 61 10.87 5.23 -18.96
N THR A 62 11.00 5.92 -20.08
CA THR A 62 11.73 7.19 -20.17
C THR A 62 10.84 8.24 -20.80
N ASN A 63 10.56 9.30 -20.06
CA ASN A 63 9.93 10.51 -20.58
C ASN A 63 11.02 11.44 -21.10
N SER A 64 11.20 11.48 -22.42
CA SER A 64 12.23 12.30 -23.06
C SER A 64 11.95 13.80 -22.95
N SER A 65 10.67 14.20 -22.98
CA SER A 65 10.21 15.60 -22.91
C SER A 65 10.45 16.22 -21.53
N PHE A 66 10.13 15.51 -20.47
CA PHE A 66 10.28 15.98 -19.08
C PHE A 66 11.56 15.46 -18.40
N GLY A 67 12.33 14.62 -19.09
CA GLY A 67 13.67 14.23 -18.66
C GLY A 67 13.69 13.35 -17.42
N TYR A 68 12.83 12.35 -17.31
CA TYR A 68 12.92 11.36 -16.23
C TYR A 68 12.81 9.94 -16.77
N THR A 69 13.41 9.00 -16.04
CA THR A 69 13.30 7.56 -16.29
C THR A 69 12.76 6.90 -15.03
N VAL A 70 11.83 5.96 -15.17
CA VAL A 70 11.32 5.12 -14.07
C VAL A 70 11.67 3.68 -14.41
N ALA A 71 12.38 3.02 -13.51
CA ALA A 71 12.77 1.62 -13.63
C ALA A 71 12.13 0.78 -12.53
N GLY A 72 11.62 -0.39 -12.91
CA GLY A 72 11.15 -1.46 -12.04
C GLY A 72 12.33 -2.13 -11.35
N TYR A 73 12.07 -2.72 -10.19
CA TYR A 73 13.12 -3.27 -9.33
C TYR A 73 14.02 -4.29 -10.06
N ASN A 74 13.44 -5.21 -10.82
CA ASN A 74 14.18 -6.29 -11.47
C ASN A 74 14.94 -5.84 -12.74
N VAL A 75 14.62 -4.67 -13.28
CA VAL A 75 15.27 -4.14 -14.50
C VAL A 75 16.23 -2.99 -14.19
N ALA A 76 16.15 -2.43 -12.98
CA ALA A 76 16.90 -1.24 -12.60
C ALA A 76 18.42 -1.43 -12.64
N ALA A 77 18.95 -2.55 -12.15
CA ALA A 77 20.39 -2.83 -12.17
C ALA A 77 20.96 -2.81 -13.60
N ASN A 78 20.34 -3.56 -14.52
CA ASN A 78 20.75 -3.60 -15.92
C ASN A 78 20.60 -2.23 -16.60
N ARG A 79 19.53 -1.50 -16.28
CA ARG A 79 19.30 -0.16 -16.82
C ARG A 79 20.37 0.83 -16.34
N LEU A 80 20.75 0.76 -15.07
CA LEU A 80 21.77 1.62 -14.49
C LEU A 80 23.15 1.33 -15.09
N ALA A 81 23.52 0.05 -15.19
CA ALA A 81 24.77 -0.38 -15.83
C ALA A 81 24.87 0.06 -17.30
N LEU A 82 23.78 -0.01 -18.06
CA LEU A 82 23.72 0.48 -19.45
C LEU A 82 23.92 2.00 -19.53
N LEU A 83 23.35 2.77 -18.61
CA LEU A 83 23.49 4.22 -18.60
C LEU A 83 24.90 4.64 -18.13
N GLU A 84 25.51 3.89 -17.21
CA GLU A 84 26.90 4.03 -16.79
C GLU A 84 27.86 3.75 -17.97
N SER A 85 27.68 2.64 -18.70
CA SER A 85 28.53 2.30 -19.84
C SER A 85 28.42 3.30 -21.00
N GLN A 86 27.28 3.98 -21.13
CA GLN A 86 27.06 5.06 -22.09
C GLN A 86 27.61 6.42 -21.61
N GLY A 87 28.22 6.49 -20.42
CA GLY A 87 28.72 7.75 -19.84
C GLY A 87 27.61 8.75 -19.52
N GLN A 88 26.41 8.27 -19.18
CA GLN A 88 25.23 9.10 -18.99
C GLN A 88 24.86 9.34 -17.52
N ILE A 89 25.55 8.71 -16.56
CA ILE A 89 25.32 8.87 -15.12
C ILE A 89 26.36 9.84 -14.55
N LEU A 90 25.90 10.87 -13.82
CA LEU A 90 26.75 11.76 -13.02
C LEU A 90 27.04 11.15 -11.66
N PHE A 91 26.01 10.58 -11.06
CA PHE A 91 26.01 10.04 -9.70
C PHE A 91 24.92 8.98 -9.59
N SER A 92 25.27 7.85 -8.96
CA SER A 92 24.35 6.79 -8.56
C SER A 92 24.59 6.48 -7.09
N ASN A 93 23.51 6.19 -6.36
CA ASN A 93 23.61 5.64 -5.02
C ASN A 93 24.05 4.17 -5.11
N SER A 94 24.85 3.68 -4.17
CA SER A 94 25.02 2.23 -3.99
C SER A 94 23.68 1.62 -3.61
N LEU A 95 23.17 0.76 -4.49
CA LEU A 95 21.91 0.07 -4.29
C LEU A 95 22.16 -1.42 -4.23
N ASP A 96 21.62 -2.03 -3.19
CA ASP A 96 21.61 -3.48 -3.07
C ASP A 96 20.36 -4.04 -3.77
N PHE A 97 20.59 -4.73 -4.89
CA PHE A 97 19.56 -5.44 -5.66
C PHE A 97 19.46 -6.93 -5.29
N SER A 98 20.19 -7.39 -4.27
CA SER A 98 20.22 -8.80 -3.87
C SER A 98 18.93 -9.25 -3.15
N THR A 99 18.15 -8.31 -2.63
CA THR A 99 16.95 -8.60 -1.83
C THR A 99 15.67 -8.23 -2.58
N PRO A 100 14.85 -9.20 -3.03
CA PRO A 100 13.65 -8.90 -3.82
C PRO A 100 12.65 -8.04 -3.04
N LEU A 101 11.84 -7.25 -3.78
CA LEU A 101 10.75 -6.48 -3.18
C LEU A 101 9.83 -7.39 -2.36
N LYS A 102 9.64 -7.03 -1.09
CA LYS A 102 8.65 -7.67 -0.23
C LYS A 102 7.25 -7.14 -0.56
N PRO A 103 6.21 -7.97 -0.41
CA PRO A 103 4.84 -7.48 -0.48
C PRO A 103 4.53 -6.42 0.58
N GLU A 104 3.59 -5.55 0.23
CA GLU A 104 2.99 -4.58 1.14
C GLU A 104 1.96 -5.28 2.03
N SER A 105 1.88 -4.85 3.29
CA SER A 105 0.85 -5.30 4.21
C SER A 105 0.24 -4.14 4.96
N SER A 106 -1.01 -4.27 5.40
CA SER A 106 -1.67 -3.23 6.17
C SER A 106 -2.52 -3.75 7.32
N ILE A 107 -2.61 -2.95 8.38
CA ILE A 107 -3.63 -3.08 9.42
C ILE A 107 -4.56 -1.89 9.27
N ASN A 108 -5.85 -2.17 9.08
CA ASN A 108 -6.88 -1.17 8.82
C ASN A 108 -7.93 -1.27 9.91
N ALA A 109 -8.14 -0.19 10.66
CA ALA A 109 -9.13 -0.08 11.70
C ALA A 109 -10.14 1.02 11.34
N ASN A 110 -11.43 0.77 11.57
CA ASN A 110 -12.52 1.71 11.32
C ASN A 110 -13.49 1.70 12.50
N VAL A 111 -13.96 2.87 12.91
CA VAL A 111 -15.02 3.05 13.91
C VAL A 111 -15.99 4.11 13.38
N GLY A 112 -17.27 3.81 13.38
CA GLY A 112 -18.30 4.74 12.93
C GLY A 112 -19.58 4.66 13.74
N ALA A 113 -20.34 5.75 13.74
CA ALA A 113 -21.64 5.85 14.33
C ALA A 113 -22.65 6.30 13.27
N PHE A 114 -23.76 5.56 13.18
CA PHE A 114 -24.86 5.86 12.28
C PHE A 114 -26.12 6.10 13.10
N TYR A 115 -26.70 7.29 12.98
CA TYR A 115 -27.95 7.69 13.61
C TYR A 115 -29.00 8.00 12.54
N GLN A 116 -30.17 7.39 12.65
CA GLN A 116 -31.31 7.67 11.78
C GLN A 116 -32.60 7.74 12.58
N LYS A 117 -33.31 8.86 12.48
CA LYS A 117 -34.63 9.05 13.08
C LYS A 117 -35.49 9.95 12.19
N GLU A 118 -36.64 9.42 11.75
CA GLU A 118 -37.58 10.11 10.86
C GLU A 118 -36.89 10.63 9.59
N LYS A 119 -36.79 11.96 9.43
CA LYS A 119 -36.15 12.62 8.26
C LYS A 119 -34.65 12.89 8.46
N TRP A 120 -34.11 12.67 9.65
CA TRP A 120 -32.71 12.95 9.97
C TRP A 120 -31.85 11.70 9.88
N SER A 121 -30.71 11.84 9.21
CA SER A 121 -29.67 10.81 9.12
C SER A 121 -28.31 11.48 9.34
N PHE A 122 -27.53 10.94 10.26
CA PHE A 122 -26.17 11.37 10.55
C PHE A 122 -25.25 10.16 10.53
N ASP A 123 -24.12 10.28 9.84
CA ASP A 123 -23.06 9.28 9.78
C ASP A 123 -21.74 9.96 10.12
N ALA A 124 -20.99 9.38 11.05
CA ALA A 124 -19.64 9.79 11.39
C ALA A 124 -18.73 8.56 11.36
N ASN A 125 -17.56 8.70 10.74
CA ASN A 125 -16.62 7.59 10.56
C ASN A 125 -15.17 8.06 10.79
N LEU A 126 -14.41 7.27 11.53
CA LEU A 126 -12.98 7.45 11.80
C LEU A 126 -12.24 6.19 11.35
N PHE A 127 -11.12 6.38 10.68
CA PHE A 127 -10.31 5.29 10.14
C PHE A 127 -8.83 5.48 10.47
N TYR A 128 -8.13 4.37 10.63
CA TYR A 128 -6.68 4.33 10.83
C TYR A 128 -6.08 3.20 9.99
N ASN A 129 -5.09 3.53 9.15
CA ASN A 129 -4.43 2.58 8.28
C ASN A 129 -2.91 2.63 8.50
N GLN A 130 -2.35 1.53 8.96
CA GLN A 130 -0.90 1.36 9.05
C GLN A 130 -0.43 0.45 7.92
N ILE A 131 0.46 0.95 7.07
CA ILE A 131 1.00 0.20 5.94
C ILE A 131 2.49 -0.08 6.18
N SER A 132 2.90 -1.32 5.98
CA SER A 132 4.29 -1.78 6.09
C SER A 132 4.79 -2.23 4.71
N ASN A 133 6.09 -2.04 4.48
CA ASN A 133 6.78 -2.34 3.22
C ASN A 133 6.21 -1.61 2.00
N LEU A 134 5.62 -0.43 2.17
CA LEU A 134 5.07 0.39 1.08
C LEU A 134 6.11 0.55 -0.04
N ILE A 135 5.77 0.18 -1.26
CA ILE A 135 6.65 0.26 -2.43
C ILE A 135 6.42 1.62 -3.09
N ASP A 136 7.44 2.47 -3.03
CA ASP A 136 7.39 3.85 -3.48
C ASP A 136 8.53 4.16 -4.46
N THR A 137 8.34 5.16 -5.31
CA THR A 137 9.34 5.60 -6.30
C THR A 137 10.32 6.59 -5.69
N ARG A 138 11.61 6.25 -5.70
CA ARG A 138 12.69 7.11 -5.18
C ARG A 138 13.70 7.45 -6.27
N ALA A 139 14.21 8.69 -6.27
CA ALA A 139 15.29 9.07 -7.16
C ALA A 139 16.60 8.41 -6.70
N ILE A 140 17.26 7.69 -7.61
CA ILE A 140 18.44 6.86 -7.31
C ILE A 140 19.70 7.27 -8.09
N ALA A 141 19.53 8.04 -9.16
CA ALA A 141 20.63 8.52 -9.97
C ALA A 141 20.23 9.77 -10.76
N GLN A 142 21.25 10.55 -11.14
CA GLN A 142 21.11 11.74 -11.97
C GLN A 142 21.99 11.65 -13.21
N ARG A 143 21.44 12.03 -14.36
CA ARG A 143 22.17 12.00 -15.65
C ARG A 143 22.87 13.32 -15.97
N ILE A 144 23.95 13.23 -16.77
CA ILE A 144 24.86 14.35 -17.14
C ILE A 144 24.14 15.47 -17.90
N LYS A 145 23.32 15.13 -18.90
CA LYS A 145 22.63 16.12 -19.74
C LYS A 145 21.19 16.37 -19.23
N ARG A 146 20.89 17.64 -18.90
CA ARG A 146 19.56 18.18 -18.51
C ARG A 146 18.95 17.61 -17.22
N ALA A 147 19.71 17.53 -16.13
CA ALA A 147 19.19 17.23 -14.77
C ALA A 147 18.14 16.09 -14.73
N LYS A 148 18.37 15.01 -15.48
CA LYS A 148 17.38 13.95 -15.64
C LYS A 148 17.49 12.95 -14.48
N ARG A 149 16.44 12.87 -13.66
CA ARG A 149 16.37 11.96 -12.50
C ARG A 149 15.92 10.56 -12.94
N ILE A 150 16.56 9.54 -12.38
CA ILE A 150 16.18 8.14 -12.53
C ILE A 150 15.48 7.72 -11.24
N PHE A 151 14.26 7.23 -11.36
CA PHE A 151 13.44 6.75 -10.25
C PHE A 151 13.37 5.24 -10.24
N LEU A 152 13.38 4.66 -9.04
CA LEU A 152 13.26 3.23 -8.80
C LEU A 152 12.18 2.95 -7.76
N PHE A 153 11.39 1.91 -8.00
CA PHE A 153 10.50 1.36 -6.98
C PHE A 153 11.31 0.68 -5.86
N GLN A 154 11.17 1.17 -4.63
CA GLN A 154 11.85 0.65 -3.45
C GLN A 154 10.93 0.60 -2.23
N PRO A 155 11.18 -0.29 -1.25
CA PRO A 155 10.46 -0.27 0.00
C PRO A 155 10.74 1.03 0.77
N ARG A 156 9.68 1.68 1.24
CA ARG A 156 9.74 2.83 2.14
C ARG A 156 9.76 2.32 3.59
N PRO A 157 10.80 2.63 4.39
CA PRO A 157 10.79 2.30 5.81
C PRO A 157 9.67 3.08 6.52
N ASN A 158 8.76 2.34 7.17
CA ASN A 158 7.66 2.77 8.06
C ASN A 158 6.85 4.02 7.63
N PHE A 159 5.69 3.77 7.03
CA PHE A 159 4.72 4.81 6.66
C PHE A 159 3.43 4.67 7.48
N HIS A 160 3.06 5.72 8.20
CA HIS A 160 1.81 5.78 8.97
C HIS A 160 0.89 6.81 8.32
N LEU A 161 -0.25 6.40 7.79
CA LEU A 161 -1.30 7.31 7.32
C LEU A 161 -2.26 7.60 8.48
N ARG A 162 -2.25 8.84 8.94
CA ARG A 162 -3.26 9.39 9.87
C ARG A 162 -3.97 10.52 9.14
N TYR A 163 -5.29 10.44 9.03
CA TYR A 163 -6.16 11.53 8.59
C TYR A 163 -7.29 11.69 9.59
#